data_AF-A0A392TZU8-F1
#
_entry.id   AF-A0A392TZU8-F1
#
_cell.length_a   1.000
_cell.length_b   1.000
_cell.length_c   1.000
_cell.angle_alpha   90.00
_cell.angle_beta   90.00
_cell.angle_gamma   90.00
#
_symmetry.space_group_name_H-M   'P 1'
#
loop_
_entity.id
_entity.type
_entity.pdbx_description
1 polymer ?
#
loop_
_entity_poly.entity_id
_entity_poly.type
_entity_poly.pdbx_seq_one_letter_code
_entity_poly.pdbx_strand_id
1 'polypeptide(L)' 'MEVSSDVHVEGVRVVQLFQDIFPSEIPGFPPVREVEFFIDLNPGTGSISESPCRMAPAELVELKSQIEDLLGKG' A
#
# COMPACT_ATOMS: atom_id res chain seq x y z
N MET A 1 15.24 23.79 -6.16
CA MET A 1 14.90 22.90 -7.28
C MET A 1 13.51 22.42 -7.00
N GLU A 2 12.53 23.00 -7.70
CA GLU A 2 11.13 22.75 -7.41
C GLU A 2 10.79 21.35 -7.92
N VAL A 3 10.41 20.45 -7.01
CA VAL A 3 9.82 19.17 -7.38
C VAL A 3 8.38 19.48 -7.78
N SER A 4 8.20 19.78 -9.06
CA SER A 4 6.87 19.74 -9.68
C SER A 4 6.54 18.27 -9.88
N SER A 5 5.81 17.68 -8.93
CA SER A 5 5.27 16.33 -9.06
C SER A 5 3.75 16.38 -9.11
N ASP A 6 3.23 17.03 -10.15
CA ASP A 6 1.90 16.74 -10.67
C ASP A 6 2.09 16.11 -12.06
N VAL A 7 2.64 14.88 -12.07
CA VAL A 7 2.58 14.03 -13.25
C VAL A 7 1.20 13.39 -13.21
N HIS A 8 0.27 13.89 -14.03
CA HIS A 8 -1.04 13.27 -14.21
C HIS A 8 -0.85 11.85 -14.76
N VAL A 9 -0.88 10.85 -13.88
CA VAL A 9 -0.60 9.44 -14.17
C VAL A 9 -1.64 8.86 -15.12
N GLU A 10 -2.84 9.43 -15.18
CA GLU A 10 -3.92 9.02 -16.10
C GLU A 10 -3.58 9.26 -17.59
N GLY A 11 -2.59 10.12 -17.88
CA GLY A 11 -2.11 10.37 -19.26
C GLY A 11 -1.14 9.31 -19.77
N VAL A 12 -0.64 8.42 -18.90
CA VAL A 12 0.32 7.40 -19.30
C VAL A 12 -0.42 6.26 -20.01
N ARG A 13 -0.03 5.97 -21.26
CA ARG A 13 -0.69 4.95 -22.10
C ARG A 13 -0.86 3.60 -21.40
N VAL A 14 0.09 3.18 -20.57
CA VAL A 14 -0.01 1.90 -19.85
C VAL A 14 -1.13 1.93 -18.81
N VAL A 15 -1.31 3.04 -18.10
CA VAL A 15 -2.37 3.20 -17.09
C VAL A 15 -3.73 3.22 -17.76
N GLN A 16 -3.85 3.87 -18.92
CA GLN A 16 -5.08 3.87 -19.73
C GLN A 16 -5.44 2.48 -20.26
N LEU A 17 -4.45 1.65 -20.58
CA LEU A 17 -4.65 0.30 -21.08
C LEU A 17 -4.99 -0.72 -19.98
N PHE A 18 -4.65 -0.42 -18.72
CA PHE A 18 -4.78 -1.33 -17.57
C PHE A 18 -5.46 -0.65 -16.38
N GLN A 19 -6.59 0.02 -16.62
CA GLN A 19 -7.34 0.75 -15.58
C GLN A 19 -7.85 -0.16 -14.45
N ASP A 20 -8.05 -1.45 -14.75
CA ASP A 20 -8.42 -2.50 -13.80
C ASP A 20 -7.27 -2.90 -12.87
N ILE A 21 -6.02 -2.75 -13.32
CA ILE A 21 -4.79 -3.02 -12.54
C ILE A 21 -4.31 -1.78 -11.79
N PHE A 22 -4.60 -0.59 -12.31
CA PHE A 22 -4.28 0.71 -11.70
C PHE A 22 -5.54 1.51 -11.34
N PRO A 23 -6.42 0.98 -10.47
CA PRO A 23 -7.59 1.72 -10.03
C PRO A 23 -7.17 2.95 -9.21
N SER A 24 -7.95 4.03 -9.31
CA SER A 24 -7.70 5.26 -8.54
C SER A 24 -7.85 5.07 -7.04
N GLU A 25 -8.60 4.05 -6.64
CA GLU A 25 -8.81 3.63 -5.26
C GLU A 25 -8.33 2.18 -5.09
N ILE A 26 -7.73 1.88 -3.94
CA ILE A 26 -7.35 0.50 -3.61
C ILE A 26 -8.64 -0.33 -3.52
N PRO A 27 -8.85 -1.33 -4.40
CA PRO A 27 -9.94 -2.29 -4.21
C PRO A 27 -9.68 -2.97 -2.86
N GLY A 28 -10.74 -3.30 -2.11
CA GLY A 28 -10.61 -3.95 -0.80
C GLY A 28 -9.83 -5.27 -0.85
N PHE A 29 -9.86 -6.08 0.21
CA PHE A 29 -9.10 -7.34 0.21
C PHE A 29 -9.23 -8.11 -1.12
N PRO A 30 -8.10 -8.65 -1.63
CA PRO A 30 -8.14 -9.42 -2.86
C PRO A 30 -9.21 -10.51 -2.72
N PRO A 31 -9.89 -10.88 -3.82
CA PRO A 31 -10.89 -11.93 -3.79
C PRO A 31 -10.35 -13.15 -3.06
N VAL A 32 -11.20 -13.86 -2.31
CA VAL A 32 -10.81 -15.10 -1.64
C VAL A 32 -10.17 -16.00 -2.70
N ARG A 33 -8.87 -16.20 -2.58
CA ARG A 33 -8.12 -17.05 -3.51
C ARG A 33 -8.37 -18.49 -3.08
N GLU A 34 -8.53 -19.40 -4.03
CA GLU A 34 -8.71 -20.83 -3.74
C GLU A 34 -7.51 -21.44 -2.99
N VAL A 35 -6.37 -20.74 -2.97
CA VAL A 35 -5.12 -21.17 -2.33
C VAL A 35 -4.74 -20.18 -1.24
N GLU A 36 -4.46 -20.69 -0.05
CA GLU A 36 -3.87 -19.94 1.05
C GLU A 36 -2.41 -19.60 0.73
N PHE A 37 -2.01 -18.36 0.97
CA PHE A 37 -0.62 -17.92 0.78
C PHE A 37 0.17 -18.24 2.04
N PHE A 38 1.20 -19.08 1.90
CA PHE A 38 2.16 -19.34 2.96
C PHE A 38 3.40 -18.47 2.77
N ILE A 39 3.89 -17.89 3.87
CA ILE A 39 5.19 -17.23 3.90
C ILE A 39 6.19 -18.26 4.40
N ASP A 40 6.93 -18.87 3.49
CA ASP A 40 8.01 -19.79 3.84
C ASP A 40 9.20 -19.01 4.39
N LEU A 41 9.60 -19.34 5.62
CA LEU A 41 10.80 -18.80 6.23
C LEU A 41 11.99 -19.70 5.95
N ASN A 42 13.16 -19.11 5.72
CA ASN A 42 14.39 -19.87 5.66
C ASN A 42 14.64 -20.55 7.02
N PRO A 43 15.13 -21.80 7.05
CA PRO A 43 15.46 -22.48 8.30
C PRO A 43 16.39 -21.62 9.17
N GLY A 44 16.00 -21.37 10.42
CA GLY A 44 16.75 -20.54 11.36
C GLY A 44 16.37 -19.06 11.39
N THR A 45 15.43 -18.59 10.56
CA THR A 45 14.85 -17.25 10.67
C THR A 45 14.03 -17.14 11.96
N GLY A 46 14.48 -16.29 12.89
CA GLY A 46 13.75 -15.95 14.11
C GLY A 46 12.80 -14.76 13.92
N SER A 47 12.00 -14.46 14.95
CA SER A 47 11.17 -13.25 14.98
C SER A 47 12.02 -11.99 15.09
N ILE A 48 11.66 -10.95 14.34
CA ILE A 48 12.27 -9.62 14.43
C ILE A 48 11.26 -8.66 15.07
N SER A 49 11.74 -7.82 15.98
CA SER A 49 10.93 -6.78 16.62
C SER A 49 11.77 -5.51 16.75
N GLU A 50 11.55 -4.56 15.86
CA GLU A 50 12.22 -3.27 15.87
C GLU A 50 11.29 -2.18 16.44
N SER A 51 11.87 -1.16 17.07
CA SER A 51 11.09 -0.02 17.55
C SER A 51 10.53 0.80 16.39
N PRO A 52 9.29 1.33 16.47
CA PRO A 52 8.76 2.23 15.46
C PRO A 52 9.68 3.45 15.24
N CYS A 53 9.84 3.87 13.98
CA CYS A 53 10.59 5.08 13.65
C CYS A 53 9.85 6.32 14.16
N ARG A 54 10.59 7.38 14.49
CA ARG A 54 9.99 8.66 14.86
C ARG A 54 9.41 9.34 13.62
N MET A 55 8.16 9.75 13.71
CA MET A 55 7.43 10.51 12.71
C MET A 55 7.01 11.86 13.28
N ALA A 56 6.93 12.88 12.44
CA ALA A 56 6.39 14.18 12.81
C ALA A 56 4.88 14.08 13.13
N PRO A 57 4.30 15.00 13.91
CA PRO A 57 2.87 14.97 14.21
C PRO A 57 1.95 14.95 12.98
N ALA A 58 2.33 15.64 11.90
CA ALA A 58 1.56 15.66 10.66
C ALA A 58 1.56 14.28 9.97
N GLU A 59 2.71 13.62 9.90
CA GLU A 59 2.85 12.27 9.32
C GLU A 59 2.04 11.24 10.11
N LEU A 60 2.01 11.35 11.45
CA LEU A 60 1.20 10.46 12.29
C LEU A 60 -0.31 10.62 12.07
N VAL A 61 -0.78 11.85 11.82
CA VAL A 61 -2.19 12.12 11.50
C VAL A 61 -2.55 11.51 10.16
N GLU A 62 -1.71 11.71 9.14
CA GLU A 62 -1.90 11.12 7.82
C GLU A 62 -1.89 9.58 7.88
N LEU A 63 -0.88 9.00 8.53
CA LEU A 63 -0.77 7.56 8.71
C LEU A 63 -2.00 6.98 9.41
N LYS A 64 -2.49 7.65 10.46
CA LYS A 64 -3.71 7.24 11.15
C LYS A 64 -4.91 7.23 10.20
N SER A 65 -5.10 8.29 9.41
CA SER A 65 -6.20 8.38 8.44
C SER A 65 -6.13 7.25 7.40
N GLN A 66 -4.93 6.92 6.92
CA GLN A 66 -4.74 5.83 5.96
C GLN A 66 -5.07 4.47 6.59
N ILE A 67 -4.68 4.24 7.84
CA ILE A 67 -5.01 3.00 8.56
C ILE A 67 -6.53 2.88 8.74
N GLU A 68 -7.22 3.96 9.12
CA GLU A 68 -8.68 3.95 9.29
C GLU A 68 -9.42 3.65 7.97
N ASP A 69 -8.96 4.22 6.85
CA ASP A 69 -9.50 3.93 5.52
C ASP A 69 -9.30 2.45 5.14
N LEU A 70 -8.09 1.91 5.34
CA LEU A 70 -7.78 0.51 5.04
C LEU A 70 -8.61 -0.45 5.90
N LEU A 71 -8.77 -0.18 7.20
CA LEU A 71 -9.60 -0.99 8.09
C LEU A 71 -11.08 -1.00 7.66
N GLY A 72 -11.55 0.07 7.03
CA GLY A 72 -12.90 0.12 6.45
C GLY A 72 -13.05 -0.73 5.18
N LYS A 73 -11.95 -0.95 4.44
CA LYS A 73 -11.91 -1.70 3.18
C LYS A 73 -11.75 -3.21 3.36
N GLY A 74 -11.46 -3.66 4.58
CA GLY A 74 -11.13 -5.04 4.92
C GLY A 74 -9.63 -5.18 4.97
#